data_AF-A0A382H1E6-F1
#
_entry.id   AF-A0A382H1E6-F1
#
_cell.length_a   1.000
_cell.length_b   1.000
_cell.length_c   1.000
_cell.angle_alpha   90.00
_cell.angle_beta   90.00
_cell.angle_gamma   90.00
#
_symmetry.space_group_name_H-M   'P 1'
#
loop_
_entity.id
_entity.type
_entity.pdbx_description
1 polymer ?
#
loop_
_entity_poly.entity_id
_entity_poly.type
_entity_poly.pdbx_seq_one_letter_code
_entity_poly.pdbx_strand_id
1 'polypeptide(L)' 'MSKKEWLNQPVLCDEWGRPPSLADVPLTYMTRKKALLKQGGTKKSIDKLYKEIKNG' A
#
# COMPACT_ATOMS: atom_id res chain seq x y z
N MET A 1 -15.00 6.24 1.16
CA MET A 1 -13.64 6.34 0.58
C MET A 1 -13.68 5.94 -0.88
N SER A 2 -13.16 6.75 -1.79
CA SER A 2 -12.96 6.37 -3.19
C SER A 2 -11.63 5.63 -3.39
N LYS A 3 -11.52 4.78 -4.42
CA LYS A 3 -10.28 4.03 -4.72
C LYS A 3 -9.07 4.94 -4.91
N LYS A 4 -9.27 6.10 -5.57
CA LYS A 4 -8.22 7.11 -5.76
C LYS A 4 -7.74 7.69 -4.43
N GLU A 5 -8.65 8.02 -3.52
CA GLU A 5 -8.32 8.57 -2.21
C GLU A 5 -7.58 7.54 -1.35
N TRP A 6 -8.06 6.29 -1.33
CA TRP A 6 -7.42 5.18 -0.64
C TRP A 6 -5.99 4.90 -1.15
N LEU A 7 -5.76 5.05 -2.45
CA LEU A 7 -4.45 4.90 -3.06
C LEU A 7 -3.50 6.08 -2.79
N ASN A 8 -4.04 7.28 -2.63
CA ASN A 8 -3.27 8.49 -2.32
C ASN A 8 -3.00 8.67 -0.83
N GLN A 9 -3.65 7.90 0.04
CA GLN A 9 -3.37 7.98 1.47
C GLN A 9 -1.89 7.66 1.75
N PRO A 10 -1.22 8.49 2.57
CA PRO A 10 0.11 8.20 3.05
C PRO A 10 0.03 7.00 4.00
N VAL A 11 0.89 6.02 3.75
CA VAL A 11 1.08 4.84 4.59
C VAL A 11 2.53 4.79 5.03
N LEU A 12 2.74 4.42 6.28
CA LEU A 12 4.07 4.12 6.80
C LEU A 12 4.49 2.77 6.23
N CYS A 13 5.58 2.75 5.48
CA CYS A 13 6.11 1.54 4.86
C CYS A 13 7.63 1.59 4.82
N ASP A 14 8.27 0.43 4.69
CA ASP A 14 9.71 0.35 4.43
C ASP A 14 10.05 0.82 3.01
N GLU A 15 11.34 0.87 2.70
CA GLU A 15 11.87 1.25 1.39
C GLU A 15 11.29 0.42 0.22
N TRP A 16 10.86 -0.82 0.49
CA TRP A 16 10.21 -1.71 -0.47
C TRP A 16 8.68 -1.69 -0.44
N GLY A 17 8.06 -0.78 0.31
CA GLY A 17 6.60 -0.71 0.41
C GLY A 17 5.98 -1.79 1.29
N ARG A 18 6.78 -2.45 2.12
CA ARG A 18 6.31 -3.43 3.11
C ARG A 18 5.73 -2.72 4.33
N PRO A 19 4.77 -3.35 5.04
CA PRO A 19 4.31 -2.82 6.32
C PRO A 19 5.47 -2.77 7.31
N PRO A 20 5.48 -1.78 8.22
CA PRO A 20 6.56 -1.58 9.16
C PRO A 20 6.81 -2.87 9.93
N SER A 21 8.04 -3.35 9.87
CA SER A 21 8.47 -4.60 10.51
C SER A 21 9.63 -4.31 11.46
N LEU A 22 9.94 -5.25 12.34
CA LEU A 22 11.12 -5.21 13.24
C LEU A 22 12.45 -5.39 12.48
N ALA A 23 12.44 -5.34 11.16
CA ALA A 23 13.64 -5.39 10.34
C ALA A 23 14.37 -4.04 10.41
N ASP A 24 15.72 -4.07 10.30
CA ASP A 24 16.59 -2.89 10.37
C ASP A 24 16.54 -2.05 9.08
N VAL A 25 15.33 -1.64 8.71
CA VAL A 25 15.09 -0.86 7.50
C VAL A 25 14.42 0.47 7.82
N PRO A 26 14.84 1.54 7.14
CA PRO A 26 14.28 2.85 7.37
C PRO A 26 12.82 2.88 6.93
N LEU A 27 11.96 3.29 7.86
CA LEU A 27 10.54 3.53 7.60
C LEU A 27 10.35 4.89 6.94
N THR A 28 9.52 4.94 5.91
CA THR A 28 9.19 6.16 5.18
C THR A 28 7.70 6.27 4.95
N TYR A 29 7.21 7.50 4.80
CA TYR A 29 5.83 7.75 4.39
C TYR A 29 5.77 7.79 2.88
N MET A 30 4.97 6.91 2.28
CA MET A 30 4.70 6.95 0.85
C MET A 30 3.22 6.70 0.55
N THR A 31 2.78 7.02 -0.66
CA THR A 31 1.41 6.73 -1.05
C THR A 31 1.19 5.22 -1.12
N ARG A 32 0.01 4.76 -0.66
CA ARG A 32 -0.35 3.33 -0.69
C ARG A 32 -0.19 2.71 -2.06
N LYS A 33 -0.46 3.48 -3.12
CA LYS A 33 -0.20 3.07 -4.51
C LYS A 33 1.28 2.73 -4.75
N LYS A 34 2.21 3.58 -4.32
CA LYS A 34 3.65 3.34 -4.51
C LYS A 34 4.12 2.13 -3.71
N ALA A 35 3.63 1.98 -2.47
CA ALA A 35 3.94 0.82 -1.64
C ALA A 35 3.49 -0.48 -2.31
N LEU A 36 2.22 -0.55 -2.75
CA LEU A 36 1.67 -1.73 -3.43
C LEU A 36 2.39 -2.03 -4.76
N LEU A 37 2.78 -1.02 -5.52
CA LEU A 37 3.55 -1.22 -6.76
C LEU A 37 4.95 -1.79 -6.48
N LYS A 38 5.64 -1.29 -5.45
CA LYS A 38 6.96 -1.81 -5.03
C LYS A 38 6.90 -3.26 -4.53
N GLN A 39 5.78 -3.66 -3.94
CA GLN A 39 5.51 -5.06 -3.57
C GLN A 39 5.20 -5.97 -4.78
N GLY A 40 5.23 -5.46 -6.02
CA GLY A 40 4.85 -6.21 -7.21
C GLY A 40 3.34 -6.27 -7.47
N GLY A 41 2.56 -5.44 -6.77
CA GLY A 41 1.12 -5.38 -6.91
C GLY A 41 0.69 -4.80 -8.27
N THR A 42 0.07 -5.65 -9.09
CA THR A 42 -0.55 -5.22 -10.36
C THR A 42 -1.86 -4.47 -10.10
N LYS A 43 -2.32 -3.64 -11.05
CA LYS A 43 -3.64 -2.98 -11.01
C LYS A 43 -4.79 -3.91 -10.60
N LYS A 44 -4.77 -5.17 -11.08
CA LYS A 44 -5.77 -6.21 -10.73
C LYS A 44 -5.72 -6.58 -9.26
N SER A 45 -4.54 -6.87 -8.71
CA SER A 45 -4.37 -7.20 -7.29
C SER A 45 -4.78 -6.04 -6.38
N ILE A 46 -4.41 -4.81 -6.76
CA ILE A 46 -4.80 -3.59 -6.04
C ILE A 46 -6.32 -3.38 -6.06
N ASP A 47 -6.99 -3.65 -7.19
CA ASP A 47 -8.45 -3.59 -7.28
C ASP A 47 -9.13 -4.63 -6.39
N LYS A 48 -8.60 -5.86 -6.40
CA LYS A 48 -9.09 -6.94 -5.55
C LYS A 48 -8.96 -6.60 -4.07
N LEU A 49 -7.77 -6.16 -3.63
CA LEU A 49 -7.51 -5.75 -2.24
C LEU A 49 -8.45 -4.62 -1.80
N TYR A 50 -8.67 -3.63 -2.68
CA TYR A 50 -9.58 -2.53 -2.41
C TYR A 50 -11.03 -3.01 -2.25
N LYS A 51 -11.48 -3.95 -3.09
CA LYS A 51 -12.81 -4.55 -2.97
C LYS A 51 -12.95 -5.35 -1.67
N GLU A 52 -11.94 -6.14 -1.31
CA GLU A 52 -11.93 -6.91 -0.05
C GLU A 52 -12.06 -5.99 1.16
N ILE A 53 -11.30 -4.89 1.21
CA ILE A 53 -11.38 -3.90 2.31
C ILE A 53 -12.73 -3.17 2.33
N LYS A 54 -13.36 -2.94 1.18
CA LYS A 54 -14.65 -2.24 1.11
C LYS A 54 -15.83 -3.14 1.48
N ASN A 55 -15.70 -4.45 1.29
CA ASN A 55 -16.75 -5.44 1.59
C ASN A 55 -16.62 -6.04 3.00
N GLY A 56 -15.52 -5.77 3.72
CA GLY A 56 -15.30 -6.18 5.10
C GLY A 56 -15.78 -5.16 6.12
#